data_AF-C4XIG2-F1
#
_entry.id   AF-C4XIG2-F1
#
_cell.length_a   1.000
_cell.length_b   1.000
_cell.length_c   1.000
_cell.angle_alpha   90.00
_cell.angle_beta   90.00
_cell.angle_gamma   90.00
#
_symmetry.space_group_name_H-M   'P 1'
#
loop_
_entity.id
_entity.type
_entity.pdbx_description
1 polymer ?
#
loop_
_entity_poly.entity_id
_entity_poly.type
_entity_poly.pdbx_seq_one_letter_code
_entity_poly.pdbx_strand_id
1 'polypeptide(L)'
;MSKKAGQATNDGEGPSEKKKVEPKYNPSILRECIQKNMDAISIMEKLGITHRQTLKHCVLKLMSDDKTYYEVKGLYLKNSSRPRVNKKMELKIHLKNLDLRELAVAEGDEFTVMVENEMIILTKV
;
A
#
# COMPACT_ATOMS: atom_id res chain seq x y z
N MET A 1 2.69 36.13 57.50
CA MET A 1 3.35 35.14 56.61
C MET A 1 2.26 34.17 56.14
N SER A 2 1.61 34.42 55.00
CA SER A 2 1.88 33.82 53.67
C SER A 2 1.60 32.30 53.62
N LYS A 3 0.93 31.67 52.65
CA LYS A 3 0.19 31.98 51.39
C LYS A 3 -0.47 30.62 51.01
N LYS A 4 -1.77 30.60 50.70
CA LYS A 4 -2.36 30.37 49.36
C LYS A 4 -2.16 28.96 48.73
N ALA A 5 -3.30 28.26 48.61
CA ALA A 5 -3.79 27.34 47.58
C ALA A 5 -2.83 26.69 46.56
N GLY A 6 -3.07 25.41 46.26
CA GLY A 6 -2.56 24.78 45.04
C GLY A 6 -2.84 23.28 44.95
N GLN A 7 -3.96 22.95 44.32
CA GLN A 7 -4.40 21.62 43.89
C GLN A 7 -3.48 21.05 42.80
N ALA A 8 -3.11 19.76 42.87
CA ALA A 8 -2.68 18.96 41.72
C ALA A 8 -2.89 17.48 42.01
N THR A 9 -3.97 16.93 41.45
CA THR A 9 -4.28 15.51 41.39
C THR A 9 -3.80 14.92 40.06
N ASN A 10 -3.41 13.66 40.13
CA ASN A 10 -3.33 12.64 39.09
C ASN A 10 -2.11 12.64 38.16
N ASP A 11 -1.09 11.92 38.64
CA ASP A 11 -0.31 10.99 37.84
C ASP A 11 -1.24 10.00 37.13
N GLY A 12 -1.04 9.88 35.82
CA GLY A 12 -1.78 8.99 34.94
C GLY A 12 -1.14 8.96 33.57
N GLU A 13 0.03 8.32 33.47
CA GLU A 13 0.60 7.90 32.20
C GLU A 13 -0.37 6.95 31.48
N GLY A 14 -1.08 7.50 30.49
CA GLY A 14 -1.83 6.75 29.50
C GLY A 14 -0.96 6.41 28.28
N PRO A 15 -1.18 5.26 27.63
CA PRO A 15 -0.32 4.75 26.57
C PRO A 15 -0.34 5.67 25.35
N SER A 16 0.85 5.91 24.80
CA SER A 16 1.11 6.70 23.60
C SER A 16 0.17 6.33 22.45
N GLU A 17 -0.87 7.15 22.27
CA GLU A 17 -1.73 7.12 21.10
C GLU A 17 -0.86 7.36 19.86
N LYS A 18 -0.65 6.29 19.09
CA LYS A 18 -0.15 6.38 17.72
C LYS A 18 -1.14 7.26 16.96
N LYS A 19 -0.83 8.55 16.84
CA LYS A 19 -1.59 9.51 16.03
C LYS A 19 -1.80 8.87 14.67
N LYS A 20 -3.04 8.49 14.38
CA LYS A 20 -3.50 8.18 13.04
C LYS A 20 -3.31 9.46 12.24
N VAL A 21 -2.17 9.57 11.56
CA VAL A 21 -1.91 10.63 10.60
C VAL A 21 -2.97 10.44 9.54
N GLU A 22 -4.02 11.27 9.55
CA GLU A 22 -4.96 11.33 8.45
C GLU A 22 -4.17 11.53 7.16
N PRO A 23 -4.47 10.78 6.09
CA PRO A 23 -3.84 10.98 4.79
C PRO A 23 -4.24 12.38 4.29
N LYS A 24 -3.42 13.37 4.62
CA LYS A 24 -3.67 14.76 4.29
C LYS A 24 -3.26 14.93 2.84
N TYR A 25 -4.24 14.88 1.95
CA TYR A 25 -4.05 15.23 0.54
C TYR A 25 -3.22 16.52 0.44
N ASN A 26 -2.00 16.40 -0.07
CA ASN A 26 -1.09 17.52 -0.27
C ASN A 26 -0.74 17.59 -1.76
N PRO A 27 -1.37 18.51 -2.53
CA PRO A 27 -1.18 18.59 -3.97
C PRO A 27 0.26 18.93 -4.35
N SER A 28 0.94 19.77 -3.56
CA SER A 28 2.33 20.16 -3.82
C SER A 28 3.29 18.99 -3.72
N ILE A 29 3.20 18.20 -2.63
CA ILE A 29 4.03 17.01 -2.44
C ILE A 29 3.70 15.96 -3.50
N LEU A 30 2.41 15.76 -3.81
CA LEU A 30 2.00 14.80 -4.84
C LEU A 30 2.59 15.18 -6.21
N ARG A 31 2.50 16.45 -6.60
CA ARG A 31 3.08 16.96 -7.86
C ARG A 31 4.60 16.72 -7.93
N GLU A 32 5.30 17.05 -6.85
CA GLU A 32 6.76 16.84 -6.75
C GLU A 32 7.12 15.35 -6.90
N CYS A 33 6.38 14.45 -6.25
CA CYS A 33 6.65 13.02 -6.32
C CYS A 33 6.40 12.45 -7.72
N ILE A 34 5.36 12.94 -8.41
CA ILE A 34 5.07 12.55 -9.80
C ILE A 34 6.17 13.05 -10.75
N GLN A 35 6.62 14.30 -10.60
CA GLN A 35 7.72 14.86 -11.38
C GLN A 35 9.04 14.11 -11.19
N LYS A 36 9.25 13.55 -9.99
CA LYS A 36 10.40 12.67 -9.67
C LYS A 36 10.26 11.24 -10.19
N ASN A 37 9.22 10.94 -10.99
CA ASN A 37 8.93 9.60 -11.51
C ASN A 37 8.81 8.52 -10.42
N MET A 38 8.34 8.89 -9.22
CA MET A 38 8.11 7.93 -8.15
C MET A 38 6.96 6.98 -8.48
N ASP A 39 7.04 5.74 -7.98
CA ASP A 39 5.96 4.77 -8.15
C ASP A 39 4.83 5.00 -7.13
N ALA A 40 3.66 4.39 -7.38
CA ALA A 40 2.50 4.55 -6.53
C ALA A 40 2.74 4.10 -5.08
N ILE A 41 3.64 3.15 -4.83
CA ILE A 41 3.92 2.63 -3.48
C ILE A 41 4.73 3.67 -2.69
N SER A 42 5.81 4.18 -3.26
CA SER A 42 6.62 5.22 -2.63
C SER A 42 5.84 6.51 -2.42
N ILE A 43 4.96 6.88 -3.35
CA ILE A 43 4.06 8.04 -3.18
C ILE A 43 3.08 7.81 -2.03
N MET A 44 2.50 6.60 -1.95
CA MET A 44 1.60 6.23 -0.85
C MET A 44 2.31 6.30 0.50
N GLU A 45 3.53 5.78 0.61
CA GLU A 45 4.32 5.85 1.84
C GLU A 45 4.64 7.30 2.23
N LYS A 46 5.09 8.12 1.27
CA LYS A 46 5.47 9.52 1.52
C LYS A 46 4.29 10.41 1.91
N LEU A 47 3.09 10.13 1.39
CA LEU A 47 1.86 10.86 1.74
C LEU A 47 1.09 10.24 2.90
N GLY A 48 1.57 9.15 3.49
CA GLY A 48 0.83 8.41 4.53
C GLY A 48 -0.48 7.80 4.05
N ILE A 49 -0.61 7.55 2.74
CA ILE A 49 -1.82 6.97 2.13
C ILE A 49 -1.76 5.44 2.23
N THR A 50 -2.75 4.85 2.91
CA THR A 50 -2.81 3.40 3.11
C THR A 50 -3.37 2.64 1.91
N HIS A 51 -4.31 3.24 1.18
CA HIS A 51 -5.05 2.57 0.10
C HIS A 51 -4.80 3.20 -1.26
N ARG A 52 -4.55 2.36 -2.27
CA ARG A 52 -4.30 2.80 -3.64
C ARG A 52 -5.48 3.56 -4.25
N GLN A 53 -6.71 3.24 -3.82
CA GLN A 53 -7.91 3.96 -4.24
C GLN A 53 -7.91 5.42 -3.77
N THR A 54 -7.42 5.68 -2.55
CA THR A 54 -7.24 7.04 -2.04
C THR A 54 -6.20 7.79 -2.88
N LEU A 55 -5.07 7.16 -3.24
CA LEU A 55 -4.09 7.78 -4.14
C LEU A 55 -4.70 8.07 -5.52
N LYS A 56 -5.51 7.17 -6.10
CA LYS A 56 -6.22 7.43 -7.36
C LYS A 56 -7.10 8.68 -7.26
N HIS A 57 -7.86 8.82 -6.18
CA HIS A 57 -8.70 9.99 -5.95
C HIS A 57 -7.87 11.27 -5.84
N CYS A 58 -6.76 11.24 -5.08
CA CYS A 58 -5.84 12.37 -4.95
C CYS A 58 -5.25 12.81 -6.31
N VAL A 59 -4.84 11.85 -7.14
CA VAL A 59 -4.30 12.13 -8.48
C VAL A 59 -5.36 12.70 -9.41
N LEU A 60 -6.57 12.12 -9.42
CA LEU A 60 -7.68 12.65 -10.22
C LEU A 60 -8.05 14.08 -9.80
N LYS A 61 -8.05 14.36 -8.50
CA LYS A 61 -8.28 15.72 -7.98
C LYS A 61 -7.18 16.68 -8.45
N LEU A 62 -5.91 16.27 -8.34
CA LEU A 62 -4.78 17.07 -8.83
C LEU A 62 -4.86 17.36 -10.34
N MET A 63 -5.25 16.36 -11.15
CA MET A 63 -5.45 16.55 -12.60
C MET A 63 -6.57 17.55 -12.90
N SER A 64 -7.66 17.50 -12.13
CA SER A 64 -8.78 18.44 -12.26
C SER A 64 -8.35 19.86 -11.93
N ASP A 65 -7.58 20.03 -10.85
CA ASP A 65 -7.11 21.34 -10.37
C ASP A 65 -6.09 21.95 -11.35
N ASP A 66 -5.12 21.14 -11.81
CA ASP A 66 -4.02 21.59 -12.68
C ASP A 66 -4.36 21.54 -14.17
N LYS A 67 -5.54 21.01 -14.53
CA LYS A 67 -5.96 20.70 -15.92
C LYS A 67 -4.88 19.96 -16.72
N THR A 68 -4.11 19.13 -16.03
CA THR A 68 -2.93 18.46 -16.56
C THR A 68 -3.06 16.97 -16.31
N TYR A 69 -2.70 16.16 -17.32
CA TYR A 69 -2.64 14.72 -17.16
C TYR A 69 -1.36 14.31 -16.44
N TYR A 70 -1.51 13.52 -15.37
CA TYR A 70 -0.41 12.97 -14.59
C TYR A 70 -0.37 11.45 -14.69
N GLU A 71 0.74 10.89 -15.16
CA GLU A 71 0.94 9.44 -15.14
C GLU A 71 1.68 9.03 -13.86
N VAL A 72 1.14 8.04 -13.14
CA VAL A 72 1.78 7.49 -11.93
C VAL A 72 2.02 6.01 -12.13
N LYS A 73 3.30 5.63 -12.18
CA LYS A 73 3.72 4.24 -12.38
C LYS A 73 3.12 3.34 -11.30
N GLY A 74 2.41 2.30 -11.73
CA GLY A 74 1.81 1.33 -10.82
C GLY A 74 0.49 1.75 -10.16
N LEU A 75 -0.05 2.94 -10.47
CA LEU A 75 -1.31 3.42 -9.88
C LEU A 75 -2.55 2.80 -10.53
N TYR A 76 -2.54 2.70 -11.86
CA TYR A 76 -3.67 2.21 -12.66
C TYR A 76 -3.50 0.76 -13.15
N LEU A 77 -2.57 0.01 -12.58
CA LEU A 77 -2.45 -1.43 -12.84
C LEU A 77 -3.76 -2.11 -12.40
N LYS A 78 -4.63 -2.38 -13.37
CA LYS A 78 -6.02 -2.80 -13.15
C LYS A 78 -6.09 -4.15 -12.44
N ASN A 79 -5.16 -5.04 -12.72
CA ASN A 79 -5.02 -6.32 -12.06
C ASN A 79 -3.53 -6.64 -12.10
N SER A 80 -2.83 -6.52 -10.96
CA SER A 80 -1.52 -7.13 -10.87
C SER A 80 -1.76 -8.64 -10.87
N SER A 81 -1.83 -9.25 -12.06
CA SER A 81 -1.72 -10.70 -12.23
C SER A 81 -0.42 -11.21 -11.62
N ARG A 82 0.54 -10.31 -11.36
CA ARG A 82 1.78 -10.54 -10.64
C ARG A 82 1.50 -10.64 -9.13
N PRO A 83 1.66 -11.83 -8.53
CA PRO A 83 1.64 -12.00 -7.08
C PRO A 83 2.75 -11.16 -6.44
N ARG A 84 2.51 -10.67 -5.22
CA ARG A 84 3.52 -9.90 -4.46
C ARG A 84 3.65 -10.47 -3.05
N VAL A 85 4.88 -10.50 -2.54
CA VAL A 85 5.16 -10.83 -1.15
C VAL A 85 4.53 -9.77 -0.23
N ASN A 86 3.72 -10.22 0.72
CA ASN A 86 3.08 -9.34 1.68
C ASN A 86 3.97 -9.12 2.94
N LYS A 87 3.51 -8.28 3.87
CA LYS A 87 4.26 -7.98 5.12
C LYS A 87 4.49 -9.20 6.03
N LYS A 88 3.77 -10.30 5.81
CA LYS A 88 3.94 -11.57 6.53
C LYS A 88 4.89 -12.54 5.83
N MET A 89 5.60 -12.09 4.79
CA MET A 89 6.45 -12.94 3.95
C MET A 89 5.66 -14.03 3.18
N GLU A 90 4.36 -13.83 2.94
CA GLU A 90 3.56 -14.75 2.14
C GLU A 90 3.46 -14.28 0.68
N LEU A 91 3.58 -15.21 -0.27
CA LEU A 91 3.25 -15.02 -1.68
C LEU A 91 1.88 -15.67 -1.96
N LYS A 92 0.85 -14.87 -2.24
CA LYS A 92 -0.50 -15.38 -2.55
C LYS A 92 -0.78 -15.35 -4.04
N ILE A 93 -1.04 -16.53 -4.60
CA ILE A 93 -1.38 -16.71 -6.00
C ILE A 93 -2.91 -16.82 -6.11
N HIS A 94 -3.54 -15.88 -6.81
CA HIS A 94 -4.97 -15.92 -7.08
C HIS A 94 -5.21 -16.53 -8.46
N LEU A 95 -5.55 -17.83 -8.50
CA LEU A 95 -5.73 -18.60 -9.74
C LEU A 95 -6.71 -17.93 -10.72
N LYS A 96 -7.77 -17.29 -10.21
CA LYS A 96 -8.75 -16.53 -11.01
C LYS A 96 -8.18 -15.39 -11.88
N ASN A 97 -6.97 -14.90 -11.54
CA ASN A 97 -6.32 -13.78 -12.22
C ASN A 97 -5.12 -14.23 -13.08
N LEU A 98 -4.90 -15.54 -13.20
CA LEU A 98 -3.81 -16.12 -13.98
C LEU A 98 -4.34 -16.80 -15.23
N ASP A 99 -3.54 -16.73 -16.29
CA ASP A 99 -3.71 -17.59 -17.46
C ASP A 99 -3.00 -18.93 -17.19
N LEU A 100 -3.77 -19.93 -16.78
CA LEU A 100 -3.27 -21.28 -16.50
C LEU A 100 -3.14 -22.13 -17.78
N ARG A 101 -3.53 -21.59 -18.94
CA ARG A 101 -3.55 -22.31 -20.23
C ARG A 101 -4.26 -23.66 -20.09
N GLU A 102 -3.56 -24.76 -20.35
CA GLU A 102 -4.08 -26.13 -20.31
C GLU A 102 -4.00 -26.78 -18.93
N LEU A 103 -3.42 -26.10 -17.93
CA LEU A 103 -3.27 -26.64 -16.58
C LEU A 103 -4.61 -26.58 -15.82
N ALA A 104 -5.28 -27.73 -15.72
CA ALA A 104 -6.47 -27.88 -14.90
C ALA A 104 -6.10 -27.96 -13.41
N VAL A 105 -6.59 -27.01 -12.62
CA VAL A 105 -6.40 -26.94 -11.16
C VAL A 105 -7.76 -26.99 -10.47
N ALA A 106 -7.89 -27.87 -9.49
CA ALA A 106 -9.09 -28.12 -8.69
C ALA A 106 -8.77 -28.06 -7.19
N GLU A 107 -9.82 -28.02 -6.38
CA GLU A 107 -9.68 -28.15 -4.93
C GLU A 107 -9.08 -29.52 -4.56
N GLY A 108 -8.10 -29.51 -3.66
CA GLY A 108 -7.38 -30.72 -3.23
C GLY A 108 -6.13 -31.04 -4.05
N ASP A 109 -5.87 -30.34 -5.16
CA ASP A 109 -4.62 -30.50 -5.90
C ASP A 109 -3.41 -30.04 -5.08
N GLU A 110 -2.35 -30.83 -5.12
CA GLU A 110 -1.07 -30.52 -4.46
C GLU A 110 -0.01 -30.10 -5.48
N PHE A 111 0.93 -29.26 -5.04
CA PHE A 111 2.02 -28.77 -5.86
C PHE A 111 3.34 -28.94 -5.13
N THR A 112 4.35 -29.43 -5.84
CA THR A 112 5.74 -29.35 -5.41
C THR A 112 6.31 -27.97 -5.74
N VAL A 113 7.24 -27.51 -4.92
CA VAL A 113 7.90 -26.20 -5.06
C VAL A 113 9.38 -26.43 -5.31
N MET A 114 9.89 -25.90 -6.42
CA MET A 114 11.32 -25.88 -6.72
C MET A 114 11.79 -24.44 -6.94
N VAL A 115 13.06 -24.18 -6.63
CA VAL A 115 13.71 -22.90 -6.89
C VAL A 115 14.92 -23.15 -7.77
N GLU A 116 14.92 -22.57 -8.97
CA GLU A 116 16.02 -22.70 -9.93
C GLU A 116 16.11 -21.41 -10.75
N ASN A 117 17.32 -20.93 -11.03
CA ASN A 117 17.56 -19.77 -11.90
C ASN A 117 16.70 -18.54 -11.54
N GLU A 118 16.61 -18.22 -10.24
CA GLU A 118 15.76 -17.14 -9.68
C GLU A 118 14.25 -17.30 -9.93
N MET A 119 13.80 -18.49 -10.34
CA MET A 119 12.39 -18.82 -10.54
C MET A 119 11.88 -19.68 -9.39
N ILE A 120 10.64 -19.43 -8.97
CA ILE A 120 9.85 -20.37 -8.16
C ILE A 120 8.97 -21.15 -9.13
N ILE A 121 9.18 -22.46 -9.21
CA ILE A 121 8.44 -23.36 -10.10
C ILE A 121 7.49 -24.19 -9.24
N LEU A 122 6.20 -24.14 -9.61
CA LEU A 122 5.16 -24.97 -9.00
C LEU A 122 4.78 -26.07 -9.99
N THR A 123 4.96 -27.33 -9.58
CA THR A 123 4.61 -28.49 -10.41
C THR A 123 3.51 -29.27 -9.70
N LYS A 124 2.35 -29.38 -10.35
CA LYS A 124 1.22 -30.18 -9.85
C LYS A 124 1.63 -31.66 -9.72
N VAL A 125 1.21 -32.31 -8.64
CA VAL A 125 1.47 -33.73 -8.34
C VAL A 125 0.20 -34.56 -8.56
#